data_AF-A0A849ZBK5-F1
#
_entry.id   AF-A0A849ZBK5-F1
#
_cell.length_a   1.000
_cell.length_b   1.000
_cell.length_c   1.000
_cell.angle_alpha   90.00
_cell.angle_beta   90.00
_cell.angle_gamma   90.00
#
_symmetry.space_group_name_H-M   'P 1'
#
loop_
_entity.id
_entity.type
_entity.pdbx_description
1 polymer ?
#
loop_
_entity_poly.entity_id
_entity_poly.type
_entity_poly.pdbx_seq_one_letter_code
_entity_poly.pdbx_strand_id
1 'polypeptide(L)'
;MVEEAGGQLTPFERACRLFEAAHAEDPTGKAPRYHAALARFVDRLEPEASEPLKLAARCQHLGRHAMPRTAFPEGLAGYKRWRATAALEHQKRAREILVAAGYDDTVIDRAC
;
A
#
# COMPACT_ATOMS: atom_id res chain seq x y z
N MET A 1 -38.68 5.63 11.05
CA MET A 1 -37.71 4.55 10.80
C MET A 1 -36.63 5.15 9.93
N VAL A 2 -35.43 5.29 10.47
CA VAL A 2 -34.29 5.92 9.77
C VAL A 2 -33.78 4.91 8.75
N GLU A 3 -33.81 5.29 7.46
CA GLU A 3 -33.16 4.52 6.40
C GLU A 3 -31.64 4.62 6.60
N GLU A 4 -31.01 3.48 6.89
CA GLU A 4 -29.55 3.32 6.89
C GLU A 4 -29.04 3.60 5.47
N ALA A 5 -28.38 4.73 5.27
CA ALA A 5 -27.66 5.05 4.03
C ALA A 5 -26.39 4.17 3.93
N GLY A 6 -26.59 2.88 3.67
CA GLY A 6 -25.52 1.93 3.34
C GLY A 6 -24.99 2.16 1.92
N GLY A 7 -24.35 3.31 1.69
CA GLY A 7 -23.71 3.61 0.41
C GLY A 7 -22.56 2.63 0.14
N GLN A 8 -22.57 2.01 -1.04
CA GLN A 8 -21.48 1.14 -1.47
C GLN A 8 -20.17 1.93 -1.53
N LEU A 9 -19.10 1.39 -0.94
CA LEU A 9 -17.78 2.03 -0.98
C LEU A 9 -17.33 2.26 -2.43
N THR A 10 -16.81 3.46 -2.68
CA THR A 10 -16.07 3.77 -3.90
C THR A 10 -14.84 2.85 -4.03
N PRO A 11 -14.30 2.65 -5.25
CA PRO A 11 -13.05 1.92 -5.44
C PRO A 11 -11.91 2.45 -4.55
N PHE A 12 -11.81 3.77 -4.40
CA PHE A 12 -10.78 4.41 -3.58
C PHE A 12 -10.92 4.10 -2.10
N GLU A 13 -12.11 4.22 -1.53
CA GLU A 13 -12.36 3.88 -0.12
C GLU A 13 -12.11 2.40 0.14
N ARG A 14 -12.49 1.54 -0.81
CA ARG A 14 -12.24 0.10 -0.74
C ARG A 14 -10.74 -0.20 -0.75
N ALA A 15 -9.97 0.40 -1.66
CA ALA A 15 -8.52 0.25 -1.71
C ALA A 15 -7.86 0.75 -0.41
N CYS A 16 -8.27 1.91 0.11
CA CYS A 16 -7.75 2.43 1.37
C CYS A 16 -7.93 1.44 2.51
N ARG A 17 -9.13 0.87 2.68
CA ARG A 17 -9.42 -0.13 3.73
C ARG A 17 -8.61 -1.41 3.54
N LEU A 18 -8.47 -1.90 2.30
CA LEU A 18 -7.67 -3.08 1.99
C LEU A 18 -6.19 -2.86 2.28
N PHE A 19 -5.64 -1.70 1.94
CA PHE A 19 -4.26 -1.33 2.30
C PHE A 19 -4.07 -1.22 3.81
N GLU A 20 -5.00 -0.58 4.52
CA GLU A 20 -4.95 -0.48 5.98
C GLU A 20 -4.94 -1.86 6.64
N ALA A 21 -5.82 -2.77 6.20
CA ALA A 21 -5.85 -4.15 6.68
C ALA A 21 -4.53 -4.88 6.38
N ALA A 22 -4.01 -4.73 5.16
CA ALA A 22 -2.75 -5.34 4.75
C ALA A 22 -1.55 -4.81 5.56
N HIS A 23 -1.51 -3.51 5.86
CA HIS A 23 -0.46 -2.93 6.70
C HIS A 23 -0.58 -3.37 8.16
N ALA A 24 -1.81 -3.54 8.66
CA ALA A 24 -2.05 -3.99 10.03
C ALA A 24 -1.55 -5.42 10.32
N GLU A 25 -1.26 -6.22 9.29
CA GLU A 25 -0.59 -7.51 9.44
C GLU A 25 0.85 -7.38 9.96
N ASP A 26 1.51 -6.23 9.84
CA ASP A 26 2.83 -6.00 10.43
C ASP A 26 2.74 -5.94 11.97
N PRO A 27 3.24 -6.96 12.70
CA PRO A 27 3.10 -7.04 14.15
C PRO A 27 3.90 -5.96 14.88
N THR A 28 4.83 -5.29 14.20
CA THR A 28 5.63 -4.20 14.79
C THR A 28 4.90 -2.86 14.76
N GLY A 29 3.80 -2.75 14.02
CA GLY A 29 3.04 -1.51 13.83
C GLY A 29 3.79 -0.42 13.06
N LYS A 30 4.93 -0.74 12.44
CA LYS A 30 5.73 0.24 11.69
C LYS A 30 5.10 0.57 10.34
N ALA A 31 4.68 -0.44 9.58
CA ALA A 31 3.99 -0.24 8.31
C ALA A 31 2.73 0.65 8.42
N PRO A 32 1.75 0.37 9.31
CA PRO A 32 0.53 1.17 9.36
C PRO A 32 0.81 2.62 9.75
N ARG A 33 1.74 2.87 10.69
CA ARG A 33 2.15 4.23 11.07
C ARG A 33 2.82 4.98 9.91
N TYR A 34 3.70 4.30 9.17
CA TYR A 34 4.40 4.89 8.04
C TYR A 34 3.41 5.30 6.94
N HIS A 35 2.49 4.42 6.56
CA HIS A 35 1.55 4.70 5.48
C HIS A 35 0.47 5.70 5.82
N ALA A 36 -0.04 5.70 7.05
CA ALA A 36 -0.94 6.76 7.51
C ALA A 36 -0.26 8.13 7.48
N ALA A 37 1.03 8.19 7.85
CA ALA A 37 1.80 9.43 7.78
C ALA A 37 2.08 9.87 6.34
N LEU A 38 2.47 8.95 5.46
CA LEU A 38 2.77 9.25 4.05
C LEU A 38 1.51 9.69 3.28
N ALA A 39 0.38 9.02 3.49
CA ALA A 39 -0.90 9.42 2.91
C ALA A 39 -1.28 10.85 3.33
N ARG A 40 -1.25 11.14 4.64
CA ARG A 40 -1.51 12.50 5.15
C ARG A 40 -0.53 13.53 4.58
N PHE A 41 0.72 13.15 4.35
CA PHE A 41 1.72 14.04 3.79
C PHE A 41 1.44 14.36 2.32
N VAL A 42 1.02 13.39 1.52
CA VAL A 42 0.55 13.62 0.14
C VAL A 42 -0.63 14.57 0.14
N ASP A 43 -1.66 14.31 0.95
CA ASP A 43 -2.85 15.18 1.04
C ASP A 43 -2.50 16.61 1.48
N ARG A 44 -1.45 16.78 2.29
CA ARG A 44 -0.97 18.10 2.72
C ARG A 44 -0.20 18.85 1.63
N LEU A 45 0.61 18.14 0.85
CA LEU A 45 1.44 18.77 -0.19
C LEU A 45 0.64 19.06 -1.45
N GLU A 46 -0.29 18.18 -1.80
CA GLU A 46 -1.09 18.27 -3.02
C GLU A 46 -2.52 17.78 -2.70
N PRO A 47 -3.40 18.68 -2.21
CA PRO A 47 -4.77 18.32 -1.84
C PRO A 47 -5.57 17.71 -3.01
N GLU A 48 -5.31 18.19 -4.22
CA GLU A 48 -5.92 17.74 -5.48
C GLU A 48 -5.11 16.61 -6.13
N ALA A 49 -4.28 15.90 -5.36
CA ALA A 49 -3.48 14.80 -5.86
C ALA A 49 -4.35 13.77 -6.57
N SER A 50 -3.91 13.40 -7.77
CA SER A 50 -4.59 12.37 -8.56
C SER A 50 -4.75 11.09 -7.75
N GLU A 51 -5.85 10.38 -7.99
CA GLU A 51 -6.15 9.13 -7.27
C GLU A 51 -5.00 8.10 -7.33
N PRO A 52 -4.31 7.86 -8.47
CA PRO A 52 -3.15 6.97 -8.50
C PRO A 52 -2.01 7.41 -7.58
N LEU A 53 -1.78 8.73 -7.42
CA LEU A 53 -0.76 9.26 -6.50
C LEU A 53 -1.14 9.01 -5.03
N LYS A 54 -2.43 9.19 -4.69
CA LYS A 54 -2.95 8.87 -3.36
C LYS A 54 -2.84 7.37 -3.06
N LEU A 55 -3.07 6.51 -4.04
CA LEU A 55 -2.89 5.06 -3.92
C LEU A 55 -1.42 4.68 -3.78
N ALA A 56 -0.51 5.28 -4.56
CA ALA A 56 0.93 5.02 -4.52
C ALA A 56 1.55 5.23 -3.13
N ALA A 57 1.06 6.23 -2.38
CA ALA A 57 1.45 6.48 -0.99
C ALA A 57 1.19 5.27 -0.04
N ARG A 58 0.30 4.36 -0.43
CA ARG A 58 -0.13 3.20 0.36
C ARG A 58 0.48 1.88 -0.13
N CYS A 59 1.16 1.85 -1.28
CA CYS A 59 1.69 0.63 -1.89
C CYS A 59 3.01 0.12 -1.28
N GLN A 60 3.82 0.98 -0.64
CA GLN A 60 5.13 0.54 -0.14
C GLN A 60 4.98 -0.39 1.08
N HIS A 61 6.00 -1.19 1.41
CA HIS A 61 6.10 -1.96 2.67
C HIS A 61 5.03 -3.04 2.94
N LEU A 62 4.09 -3.27 2.03
CA LEU A 62 3.13 -4.37 2.11
C LEU A 62 3.83 -5.72 2.27
N GLY A 63 3.54 -6.46 3.35
CA GLY A 63 4.17 -7.77 3.60
C GLY A 63 5.67 -7.73 3.90
N ARG A 64 6.30 -6.56 4.01
CA ARG A 64 7.75 -6.44 4.27
C ARG A 64 8.17 -7.08 5.59
N HIS A 65 7.28 -7.12 6.58
CA HIS A 65 7.52 -7.75 7.88
C HIS A 65 7.84 -9.25 7.75
N ALA A 66 7.33 -9.93 6.71
CA ALA A 66 7.59 -11.34 6.44
C ALA A 66 8.97 -11.58 5.78
N MET A 67 9.66 -10.54 5.34
CA MET A 67 10.98 -10.61 4.70
C MET A 67 12.02 -9.80 5.47
N PRO A 68 12.48 -10.30 6.64
CA PRO A 68 13.46 -9.60 7.43
C PRO A 68 14.78 -9.46 6.68
N ARG A 69 15.45 -8.31 6.82
CA ARG A 69 16.78 -8.07 6.21
C ARG A 69 17.79 -9.15 6.59
N THR A 70 17.69 -9.71 7.79
CA THR A 70 18.59 -10.74 8.32
C THR A 70 18.47 -12.08 7.59
N ALA A 71 17.40 -12.32 6.81
CA ALA A 71 17.28 -13.51 5.97
C ALA A 71 18.13 -13.44 4.68
N PHE A 72 18.83 -12.33 4.44
CA PHE A 72 19.66 -12.11 3.26
C PHE A 72 21.13 -11.92 3.67
N PRO A 73 22.11 -12.30 2.82
CA PRO A 73 23.53 -12.13 3.12
C PRO A 73 23.89 -10.70 3.54
N GLU A 74 24.94 -10.55 4.34
CA GLU A 74 25.46 -9.23 4.70
C GLU A 74 26.06 -8.49 3.48
N GLY A 75 26.35 -7.21 3.68
CA GLY A 75 26.94 -6.36 2.64
C GLY A 75 25.97 -5.88 1.55
N LEU A 76 26.53 -5.16 0.59
CA LEU A 76 25.78 -4.43 -0.43
C LEU A 76 24.97 -5.35 -1.36
N ALA A 77 25.54 -6.48 -1.76
CA ALA A 77 24.87 -7.43 -2.66
C ALA A 77 23.61 -8.03 -2.02
N GLY A 78 23.71 -8.47 -0.76
CA GLY A 78 22.54 -8.99 -0.03
C GLY A 78 21.51 -7.90 0.28
N TYR A 79 21.93 -6.67 0.57
CA TYR A 79 21.01 -5.54 0.71
C TYR A 79 20.24 -5.23 -0.58
N LYS A 80 20.94 -5.17 -1.73
CA LYS A 80 20.30 -4.95 -3.04
C LYS A 80 19.31 -6.07 -3.38
N ARG A 81 19.68 -7.33 -3.12
CA ARG A 81 18.78 -8.48 -3.31
C ARG A 81 17.54 -8.35 -2.44
N TRP A 82 17.69 -8.08 -1.14
CA TRP A 82 16.56 -7.87 -0.25
C TRP A 82 15.64 -6.75 -0.71
N ARG A 83 16.21 -5.60 -1.11
CA ARG A 83 15.42 -4.46 -1.60
C ARG A 83 14.65 -4.79 -2.87
N ALA A 84 15.25 -5.51 -3.81
CA ALA A 84 14.59 -5.95 -5.03
C ALA A 84 13.46 -6.94 -4.74
N THR A 85 13.72 -7.96 -3.91
CA THR A 85 12.69 -8.93 -3.50
C THR A 85 11.54 -8.24 -2.78
N ALA A 86 11.83 -7.33 -1.86
CA ALA A 86 10.79 -6.57 -1.16
C ALA A 86 9.97 -5.70 -2.11
N ALA A 87 10.59 -5.05 -3.10
CA ALA A 87 9.87 -4.25 -4.08
C ALA A 87 8.90 -5.09 -4.92
N LEU A 88 9.32 -6.27 -5.38
CA LEU A 88 8.47 -7.18 -6.15
C LEU A 88 7.26 -7.65 -5.34
N GLU A 89 7.46 -7.98 -4.06
CA GLU A 89 6.35 -8.38 -3.19
C GLU A 89 5.37 -7.23 -2.94
N HIS A 90 5.87 -6.01 -2.70
CA HIS A 90 5.01 -4.84 -2.54
C HIS A 90 4.16 -4.61 -3.80
N GLN A 91 4.78 -4.68 -4.98
CA GLN A 91 4.11 -4.48 -6.26
C GLN A 91 3.04 -5.54 -6.52
N LYS A 92 3.37 -6.82 -6.29
CA LYS A 92 2.43 -7.92 -6.42
C LYS A 92 1.20 -7.71 -5.53
N ARG A 93 1.43 -7.46 -4.24
CA ARG A 93 0.37 -7.32 -3.25
C ARG A 93 -0.46 -6.05 -3.45
N ALA A 94 0.17 -4.95 -3.87
CA ALA A 94 -0.53 -3.73 -4.24
C ALA A 94 -1.46 -3.96 -5.45
N ARG A 95 -0.97 -4.63 -6.49
CA ARG A 95 -1.78 -5.00 -7.66
C ARG A 95 -2.99 -5.86 -7.25
N GLU A 96 -2.79 -6.88 -6.43
CA GLU A 96 -3.88 -7.74 -5.92
C GLU A 96 -4.95 -6.92 -5.17
N ILE A 97 -4.52 -6.00 -4.30
CA ILE A 97 -5.42 -5.10 -3.56
C ILE A 97 -6.19 -4.17 -4.50
N LEU A 98 -5.52 -3.57 -5.48
CA LEU A 98 -6.14 -2.61 -6.39
C LEU A 98 -7.12 -3.29 -7.36
N VAL A 99 -6.81 -4.50 -7.85
CA VAL A 99 -7.76 -5.30 -8.63
C VAL A 99 -9.00 -5.64 -7.79
N ALA A 100 -8.80 -6.09 -6.54
CA ALA A 100 -9.92 -6.37 -5.63
C ALA A 100 -10.73 -5.11 -5.27
N ALA A 101 -10.10 -3.93 -5.34
CA ALA A 101 -10.76 -2.65 -5.15
C ALA A 101 -11.58 -2.19 -6.37
N GLY A 102 -11.35 -2.77 -7.55
CA GLY A 102 -12.05 -2.48 -8.80
C GLY A 102 -11.26 -1.59 -9.78
N TYR A 103 -9.95 -1.46 -9.62
CA TYR A 103 -9.11 -0.71 -10.57
C TYR A 103 -8.64 -1.57 -11.74
N ASP A 104 -8.45 -0.90 -12.87
CA ASP A 104 -7.82 -1.46 -14.06
C ASP A 104 -6.30 -1.23 -14.08
N ASP A 105 -5.65 -1.80 -15.09
CA ASP A 105 -4.20 -1.69 -15.27
C ASP A 105 -3.74 -0.23 -15.48
N THR A 106 -4.57 0.65 -16.04
CA THR A 106 -4.23 2.06 -16.25
C THR A 106 -3.95 2.78 -14.93
N VAL A 107 -4.76 2.51 -13.91
CA VAL A 107 -4.56 3.08 -12.58
C VAL A 107 -3.47 2.33 -11.81
N ILE A 108 -3.45 0.99 -11.90
CA ILE A 108 -2.49 0.15 -11.19
C ILE A 108 -1.06 0.48 -11.59
N ASP A 109 -0.78 0.61 -12.89
CA ASP A 109 0.56 0.88 -13.41
C ASP A 109 1.07 2.28 -13.04
N ARG A 110 0.17 3.21 -12.72
CA ARG A 110 0.52 4.55 -12.22
C ARG A 110 0.71 4.58 -10.71
N ALA A 111 0.13 3.63 -9.98
CA ALA A 111 0.18 3.56 -8.53
C ALA A 111 1.33 2.69 -7.99
N CYS A 112 1.80 1.70 -8.76
CA CYS A 112 2.73 0.67 -8.31
C CYS A 112 4.14 0.78 -8.90
#